data_AF-A0A4Q3TKZ4-F1
#
_entry.id   AF-A0A4Q3TKZ4-F1
#
_cell.length_a   1.000
_cell.length_b   1.000
_cell.length_c   1.000
_cell.angle_alpha   90.00
_cell.angle_beta   90.00
_cell.angle_gamma   90.00
#
_symmetry.space_group_name_H-M   'P 1'
#
loop_
_entity.id
_entity.type
_entity.pdbx_description
1 polymer ?
#
loop_
_entity_poly.entity_id
_entity_poly.type
_entity_poly.pdbx_seq_one_letter_code
_entity_poly.pdbx_strand_id
1 'polypeptide(L)'
;MSEMQQASASAEARAAVREMMTAFEAFKGANDARLGEIEKKASADTLLEAKVARIDQAVAGAQARLDRVISEGRRPTVEVGGAVVTAPEAKAAFDAYL
;
A
#
# COMPACT_ATOMS: atom_id res chain seq x y z
N MET A 1 -5.51 3.81 25.23
CA MET A 1 -4.38 3.72 24.27
C MET A 1 -4.84 3.77 22.80
N SER A 2 -6.13 3.66 22.48
CA SER A 2 -6.62 3.59 21.09
C SER A 2 -6.60 4.92 20.31
N GLU A 3 -6.82 6.07 20.96
CA GLU A 3 -6.79 7.38 20.26
C GLU A 3 -5.40 7.76 19.72
N MET A 4 -4.33 7.41 20.44
CA MET A 4 -2.95 7.69 20.02
C MET A 4 -2.57 6.89 18.77
N GLN A 5 -3.06 5.65 18.63
CA GLN A 5 -2.86 4.82 17.44
C GLN A 5 -3.64 5.34 16.22
N GLN A 6 -4.86 5.83 16.41
CA GLN A 6 -5.63 6.43 15.31
C GLN A 6 -4.99 7.71 14.78
N ALA A 7 -4.47 8.55 15.68
CA ALA A 7 -3.74 9.76 15.29
C ALA A 7 -2.45 9.45 14.52
N SER A 8 -1.68 8.42 14.94
CA SER A 8 -0.46 8.00 14.25
C SER A 8 -0.75 7.43 12.85
N ALA A 9 -1.79 6.59 12.72
CA ALA A 9 -2.21 6.03 11.42
C ALA A 9 -2.62 7.15 10.44
N SER A 10 -3.29 8.20 10.91
CA SER A 10 -3.63 9.36 10.08
C SER A 10 -2.39 10.15 9.62
N ALA A 11 -1.41 10.33 10.49
CA ALA A 11 -0.16 11.01 10.15
C ALA A 11 0.68 10.21 9.12
N GLU A 12 0.75 8.90 9.30
CA GLU A 12 1.43 7.98 8.38
C GLU A 12 0.76 7.94 7.00
N ALA A 13 -0.58 7.89 6.96
CA ALA A 13 -1.33 7.96 5.71
C ALA A 13 -1.04 9.26 4.93
N ARG A 14 -1.01 10.42 5.63
CA ARG A 14 -0.65 11.70 5.00
C ARG A 14 0.80 11.71 4.48
N ALA A 15 1.73 11.06 5.17
CA ALA A 15 3.10 10.94 4.73
C ALA A 15 3.21 10.05 3.47
N ALA A 16 2.54 8.90 3.45
CA ALA A 16 2.49 8.01 2.29
C ALA A 16 1.88 8.68 1.06
N VAL A 17 0.80 9.48 1.22
CA VAL A 17 0.21 10.25 0.12
C VAL A 17 1.21 11.28 -0.42
N ARG A 18 1.92 12.02 0.44
CA ARG A 18 2.93 12.99 -0.02
C ARG A 18 4.04 12.30 -0.80
N GLU A 19 4.53 11.18 -0.29
CA GLU A 19 5.57 10.40 -0.97
C GLU A 19 5.10 9.92 -2.35
N MET A 20 3.87 9.40 -2.46
CA MET A 20 3.29 9.00 -3.73
C MET A 20 3.18 10.17 -4.71
N MET A 21 2.74 11.35 -4.26
CA MET A 21 2.65 12.54 -5.12
C MET A 21 4.03 13.01 -5.60
N THR A 22 5.04 12.98 -4.73
CA THR A 22 6.43 13.32 -5.12
C THR A 22 6.98 12.32 -6.15
N ALA A 23 6.77 11.02 -5.93
CA ALA A 23 7.21 9.98 -6.87
C ALA A 23 6.47 10.11 -8.22
N PHE A 24 5.20 10.48 -8.20
CA PHE A 24 4.38 10.65 -9.40
C PHE A 24 4.83 11.87 -10.24
N GLU A 25 5.12 13.01 -9.62
CA GLU A 25 5.66 14.16 -10.37
C GLU A 25 7.05 13.86 -10.95
N ALA A 26 7.89 13.11 -10.22
CA ALA A 26 9.17 12.62 -10.77
C ALA A 26 8.96 11.66 -11.95
N PHE A 27 7.93 10.80 -11.89
CA PHE A 27 7.56 9.89 -12.98
C PHE A 27 7.17 10.68 -14.22
N LYS A 28 6.29 11.68 -14.08
CA LYS A 28 5.85 12.55 -15.18
C LYS A 28 7.05 13.20 -15.86
N GLY A 29 7.91 13.87 -15.10
CA GLY A 29 9.09 14.54 -15.67
C GLY A 29 10.05 13.58 -16.39
N ALA A 30 10.24 12.36 -15.87
CA ALA A 30 11.05 11.35 -16.55
C ALA A 30 10.37 10.76 -17.80
N ASN A 31 9.04 10.62 -17.76
CA ASN A 31 8.24 10.10 -18.88
C ASN A 31 8.18 11.11 -20.03
N ASP A 32 7.99 12.39 -19.73
CA ASP A 32 8.01 13.48 -20.71
C ASP A 32 9.37 13.55 -21.42
N ALA A 33 10.47 13.38 -20.68
CA ALA A 33 11.80 13.28 -21.28
C ALA A 33 11.91 12.05 -22.21
N ARG A 34 11.38 10.89 -21.79
CA ARG A 34 11.37 9.66 -22.59
C ARG A 34 10.56 9.84 -23.88
N LEU A 35 9.37 10.41 -23.78
CA LEU A 35 8.50 10.71 -24.92
C LEU A 35 9.19 11.68 -25.89
N GLY A 36 9.81 12.74 -25.38
CA GLY A 36 10.54 13.69 -26.20
C GLY A 36 11.74 13.08 -26.94
N GLU A 37 12.38 12.04 -26.40
CA GLU A 37 13.40 11.28 -27.13
C GLU A 37 12.80 10.39 -28.22
N ILE A 38 11.73 9.67 -27.90
CA ILE A 38 11.02 8.82 -28.87
C ILE A 38 10.52 9.65 -30.05
N GLU A 39 9.95 10.82 -29.80
CA GLU A 39 9.48 11.74 -30.84
C GLU A 39 10.63 12.24 -31.74
N LYS A 40 11.81 12.51 -31.18
CA LYS A 40 12.97 13.04 -31.92
C LYS A 40 13.78 11.99 -32.66
N LYS A 41 13.89 10.78 -32.08
CA LYS A 41 14.86 9.75 -32.49
C LYS A 41 14.20 8.41 -32.84
N ALA A 42 12.87 8.33 -32.82
CA ALA A 42 12.08 7.09 -32.94
C ALA A 42 12.36 6.02 -31.87
N SER A 43 13.18 6.33 -30.86
CA SER A 43 13.55 5.44 -29.74
C SER A 43 14.00 6.26 -28.53
N ALA A 44 13.82 5.72 -27.32
CA ALA A 44 14.34 6.30 -26.08
C ALA A 44 15.69 5.69 -25.72
N ASP A 45 16.53 6.44 -25.01
CA ASP A 45 17.71 5.90 -24.36
C ASP A 45 17.33 4.83 -23.30
N THR A 46 18.01 3.68 -23.34
CA THR A 46 17.89 2.60 -22.35
C THR A 46 18.05 3.05 -20.88
N LEU A 47 18.90 4.05 -20.60
CA LEU A 47 19.07 4.60 -19.27
C LEU A 47 17.84 5.39 -18.82
N LEU A 48 17.19 6.07 -19.77
CA LEU A 48 15.97 6.82 -19.51
C LEU A 48 14.79 5.88 -19.30
N GLU A 49 14.72 4.78 -20.07
CA GLU A 49 13.77 3.69 -19.83
C GLU A 49 13.96 3.07 -18.44
N ALA A 50 15.20 2.73 -18.06
CA ALA A 50 15.51 2.19 -16.75
C ALA A 50 15.17 3.17 -15.61
N LYS A 51 15.36 4.48 -15.84
CA LYS A 51 14.98 5.52 -14.88
C LYS A 51 13.47 5.58 -14.70
N VAL A 52 12.70 5.61 -15.78
CA VAL A 52 11.23 5.61 -15.72
C VAL A 52 10.73 4.37 -15.00
N ALA A 53 11.25 3.19 -15.35
CA ALA A 53 10.89 1.93 -14.70
C ALA A 53 11.19 1.94 -13.19
N ARG A 54 12.34 2.47 -12.77
CA ARG A 54 12.67 2.59 -11.34
C ARG A 54 11.71 3.50 -10.59
N ILE A 55 11.30 4.63 -11.20
CA ILE A 55 10.36 5.56 -10.57
C ILE A 55 8.96 4.94 -10.52
N ASP A 56 8.53 4.25 -11.56
CA ASP A 56 7.27 3.50 -11.58
C ASP A 56 7.17 2.50 -10.42
N GLN A 57 8.25 1.72 -10.18
CA GLN A 57 8.33 0.82 -9.03
C GLN A 57 8.27 1.56 -7.68
N ALA A 58 8.87 2.75 -7.59
CA ALA A 58 8.78 3.57 -6.38
C ALA A 58 7.35 4.08 -6.13
N VAL A 59 6.64 4.50 -7.17
CA VAL A 59 5.22 4.90 -7.10
C VAL A 59 4.35 3.72 -6.66
N ALA A 60 4.52 2.54 -7.28
CA ALA A 60 3.80 1.33 -6.90
C ALA A 60 4.05 0.94 -5.43
N GLY A 61 5.31 1.07 -4.98
CA GLY A 61 5.67 0.84 -3.58
C GLY A 61 5.00 1.83 -2.61
N ALA A 62 4.91 3.12 -2.98
CA ALA A 62 4.22 4.14 -2.18
C ALA A 62 2.71 3.89 -2.10
N GLN A 63 2.10 3.48 -3.22
CA GLN A 63 0.69 3.08 -3.25
C GLN A 63 0.41 1.89 -2.33
N ALA A 64 1.23 0.83 -2.42
CA ALA A 64 1.08 -0.35 -1.57
C ALA A 64 1.21 -0.03 -0.07
N ARG A 65 2.09 0.92 0.30
CA ARG A 65 2.20 1.40 1.69
C ARG A 65 0.93 2.14 2.12
N LEU A 66 0.41 3.03 1.29
CA LEU A 66 -0.83 3.75 1.58
C LEU A 66 -2.01 2.78 1.77
N ASP A 67 -2.16 1.80 0.88
CA ASP A 67 -3.21 0.79 0.95
C ASP A 67 -3.12 -0.02 2.26
N ARG A 68 -1.90 -0.36 2.70
CA ARG A 68 -1.68 -1.03 3.98
C ARG A 68 -2.16 -0.20 5.16
N VAL A 69 -1.74 1.07 5.25
CA VAL A 69 -2.12 1.97 6.34
C VAL A 69 -3.64 2.18 6.39
N ILE A 70 -4.28 2.33 5.22
CA ILE A 70 -5.75 2.43 5.12
C ILE A 70 -6.41 1.13 5.58
N SER A 71 -5.87 -0.03 5.19
CA SER A 71 -6.43 -1.32 5.60
C SER A 71 -6.35 -1.52 7.11
N GLU A 72 -5.22 -1.15 7.73
CA GLU A 72 -4.98 -1.28 9.16
C GLU A 72 -5.93 -0.40 9.97
N GLY A 73 -6.17 0.84 9.50
CA GLY A 73 -7.15 1.73 10.13
C GLY A 73 -8.60 1.24 10.04
N ARG A 74 -8.92 0.34 9.09
CA ARG A 74 -10.26 -0.26 8.94
C ARG A 74 -10.43 -1.59 9.67
N ARG A 75 -9.35 -2.20 10.18
CA ARG A 75 -9.45 -3.48 10.89
C ARG A 75 -10.25 -3.24 12.18
N PRO A 76 -11.40 -3.90 12.36
CA PRO A 76 -12.09 -3.86 13.64
C PRO A 76 -11.18 -4.50 14.70
N THR A 77 -11.00 -3.82 15.83
CA THR A 77 -10.30 -4.38 16.98
C THR A 77 -11.13 -5.54 17.50
N VAL A 78 -10.75 -6.77 17.15
CA VAL A 78 -11.27 -7.95 17.81
C VAL A 78 -10.63 -7.96 19.20
N GLU A 79 -11.33 -7.43 20.20
CA GLU A 79 -10.99 -7.76 21.58
C GLU A 79 -11.15 -9.28 21.70
N VAL A 80 -10.04 -10.00 21.80
CA VAL A 80 -10.04 -11.40 22.25
C VAL A 80 -10.34 -11.35 23.76
N GLY A 81 -11.59 -11.02 24.07
CA GLY A 81 -12.14 -11.03 25.41
C GLY A 81 -12.40 -12.47 25.83
N GLY A 82 -11.47 -13.01 26.61
CA GLY A 82 -11.65 -14.23 27.38
C GLY A 82 -11.44 -15.52 26.57
N ALA A 83 -10.39 -16.25 26.92
CA ALA A 83 -10.34 -17.68 26.64
C ALA A 83 -11.56 -18.35 27.30
N VAL A 84 -12.62 -18.57 26.54
CA VAL A 84 -13.54 -19.67 26.83
C VAL A 84 -12.73 -20.92 26.55
N VAL A 85 -12.39 -21.68 27.58
CA VAL A 85 -11.87 -23.04 27.45
C VAL A 85 -12.95 -23.85 26.76
N THR A 86 -12.91 -23.91 25.43
CA THR A 86 -13.78 -24.76 24.62
C THR A 86 -13.13 -26.14 24.52
N ALA A 87 -13.94 -27.16 24.78
CA ALA A 87 -13.60 -28.56 24.54
C ALA A 87 -13.09 -28.75 23.09
N PRO A 88 -12.28 -29.80 22.80
CA PRO A 88 -11.68 -30.01 21.49
C PRO A 88 -12.73 -29.94 20.37
N GLU A 89 -12.41 -29.13 19.36
CA GLU A 89 -13.26 -28.62 18.27
C GLU A 89 -14.04 -29.70 17.50
N ALA A 90 -13.61 -30.96 17.57
CA ALA A 90 -14.27 -32.09 16.93
C ALA A 90 -15.72 -32.33 17.40
N LYS A 91 -16.10 -31.92 18.62
CA LYS A 91 -17.48 -32.11 19.12
C LYS A 91 -18.45 -30.99 18.75
N ALA A 92 -17.99 -29.74 18.67
CA ALA A 92 -18.87 -28.59 18.46
C ALA A 92 -19.47 -28.53 17.04
N ALA A 93 -18.77 -29.09 16.04
CA ALA A 93 -19.26 -29.10 14.66
C ALA A 93 -20.46 -30.04 14.44
N PHE A 94 -20.61 -31.08 15.26
CA PHE A 94 -21.68 -32.08 15.08
C PHE A 94 -23.02 -31.64 15.70
N ASP A 95 -22.98 -30.88 16.80
CA ASP A 95 -24.19 -30.39 17.49
C ASP A 95 -24.94 -29.31 16.70
N ALA A 96 -24.27 -28.60 15.78
CA ALA A 96 -24.91 -27.56 14.96
C ALA A 96 -25.62 -28.11 13.70
N TYR A 97 -25.49 -29.41 13.41
CA TYR A 97 -26.06 -30.05 12.22
C TYR A 97 -27.38 -30.80 12.48
N LEU A 98 -27.76 -30.98 13.74
CA LEU A 98 -29.01 -31.64 14.16
C LEU A 98 -29.99 -30.61 14.74
#